data_AF-A0A3B0Z4N7-F1
#
_entry.id   AF-A0A3B0Z4N7-F1
#
_cell.length_a   1.000
_cell.length_b   1.000
_cell.length_c   1.000
_cell.angle_alpha   90.00
_cell.angle_beta   90.00
_cell.angle_gamma   90.00
#
_symmetry.space_group_name_H-M   'P 1'
#
loop_
_entity.id
_entity.type
_entity.pdbx_description
1 polymer ?
#
loop_
_entity_poly.entity_id
_entity_poly.type
_entity_poly.pdbx_seq_one_letter_code
_entity_poly.pdbx_strand_id
1 'polypeptide(L)'
;MTELKKTDEEGSAWYPVSILSLESYIGKSIATGHGYSHTTALKKNIAYNLQYIQFQDRVLQDIKISSVIRTQTIKTIILVGSGIIESLLHYLLIINNVHSTTEWEQKHSFKGNQKKIDSETVRVDTIIYKKLPNKVTKHMSFDAMIKCAKSKHIFGTNKALYNKLDAIRTLRNKVHLQVINNPNDTDWNSFNNSDLSDMCKVLYVIFTSSLFSPTAQEKRFFEYLRRNFIA
;
A
#
# COMPACT_ATOMS: atom_id res chain seq x y z
N MET A 1 19.55 19.96 22.24
CA MET A 1 18.67 19.79 21.06
C MET A 1 19.37 18.86 20.11
N THR A 2 18.76 17.76 19.71
CA THR A 2 19.32 16.92 18.64
C THR A 2 18.73 17.45 17.34
N GLU A 3 19.55 18.12 16.52
CA GLU A 3 19.15 18.59 15.20
C GLU A 3 18.97 17.40 14.25
N LEU A 4 18.11 17.54 13.24
CA LEU A 4 18.11 16.65 12.07
C LEU A 4 19.54 16.49 11.59
N LYS A 5 20.02 15.26 11.41
CA LYS A 5 21.30 15.04 10.76
C LYS A 5 21.19 15.60 9.35
N LYS A 6 21.88 16.71 9.12
CA LYS A 6 21.93 17.39 7.82
C LYS A 6 22.78 16.61 6.82
N THR A 7 23.47 15.57 7.27
CA THR A 7 24.33 14.75 6.42
C THR A 7 23.80 13.32 6.27
N ASP A 8 24.09 12.73 5.12
CA ASP A 8 23.92 11.30 4.84
C ASP A 8 25.05 10.47 5.48
N GLU A 9 25.09 9.18 5.18
CA GLU A 9 26.10 8.24 5.68
C GLU A 9 27.51 8.49 5.11
N GLU A 10 27.61 9.27 4.03
CA GLU A 10 28.86 9.64 3.35
C GLU A 10 29.37 11.03 3.76
N GLY A 11 28.61 11.75 4.60
CA GLY A 11 28.97 13.07 5.11
C GLY A 11 28.54 14.24 4.21
N SER A 12 27.89 13.97 3.07
CA SER A 12 27.28 14.99 2.21
C SER A 12 25.92 15.43 2.74
N ALA A 13 25.42 16.58 2.26
CA ALA A 13 24.09 17.06 2.62
C ALA A 13 23.02 16.00 2.30
N TRP A 14 22.25 15.59 3.32
CA TRP A 14 21.24 14.57 3.15
C TRP A 14 20.11 15.06 2.25
N TYR A 15 19.79 14.25 1.24
CA TYR A 15 18.63 14.42 0.40
C TYR A 15 18.04 13.04 0.08
N PRO A 16 16.71 12.89 0.07
CA PRO A 16 16.12 11.61 -0.29
C PRO A 16 16.40 11.30 -1.78
N VAL A 17 16.23 10.04 -2.18
CA VAL A 17 16.45 9.61 -3.57
C VAL A 17 15.61 10.49 -4.49
N SER A 18 16.22 10.97 -5.57
CA SER A 18 15.55 11.88 -6.49
C SER A 18 14.33 11.20 -7.15
N ILE A 19 13.28 11.98 -7.40
CA ILE A 19 12.09 11.49 -8.12
C ILE A 19 12.46 10.96 -9.50
N LEU A 20 13.43 11.59 -10.18
CA LEU A 20 13.90 11.13 -11.49
C LEU A 20 14.51 9.73 -11.40
N SER A 21 15.36 9.48 -10.41
CA SER A 21 15.98 8.18 -10.16
C SER A 21 14.93 7.12 -9.81
N LEU A 22 13.98 7.45 -8.94
CA LEU A 22 12.88 6.55 -8.57
C LEU A 22 11.96 6.26 -9.76
N GLU A 23 11.57 7.27 -10.54
CA GLU A 23 10.72 7.10 -11.72
C GLU A 23 11.40 6.21 -12.76
N SER A 24 12.69 6.45 -13.03
CA SER A 24 13.50 5.62 -13.94
C SER A 24 13.54 4.17 -13.46
N TYR A 25 13.78 3.97 -12.16
CA TYR A 25 13.81 2.64 -11.54
C TYR A 25 12.47 1.91 -11.64
N ILE A 26 11.37 2.58 -11.26
CA ILE A 26 10.03 2.00 -11.29
C ILE A 26 9.61 1.67 -12.74
N GLY A 27 10.09 2.47 -13.71
CA GLY A 27 9.86 2.27 -15.14
C GLY A 27 10.39 0.94 -15.69
N LYS A 28 11.28 0.23 -14.99
CA LYS A 28 11.71 -1.12 -15.36
C LYS A 28 10.59 -2.15 -15.32
N SER A 29 9.60 -1.94 -14.43
CA SER A 29 8.46 -2.83 -14.27
C SER A 29 7.17 -2.19 -14.79
N ILE A 30 7.00 -0.87 -14.63
CA ILE A 30 5.78 -0.15 -15.03
C ILE A 30 5.99 0.52 -16.39
N ALA A 31 5.63 -0.20 -17.45
CA ALA A 31 5.73 0.24 -18.85
C ALA A 31 4.36 0.57 -19.47
N THR A 32 4.37 1.49 -20.45
CA THR A 32 3.23 1.82 -21.31
C THR A 32 2.88 0.68 -22.26
N GLY A 33 1.63 0.60 -22.72
CA GLY A 33 1.24 -0.33 -23.81
C GLY A 33 0.70 -1.69 -23.35
N HIS A 34 0.55 -1.92 -22.05
CA HIS A 34 0.11 -3.21 -21.49
C HIS A 34 -1.32 -3.17 -20.91
N GLY A 35 -2.22 -2.38 -21.50
CA GLY A 35 -3.63 -2.32 -21.05
C GLY A 35 -3.89 -1.47 -19.79
N TYR A 36 -2.87 -0.78 -19.28
CA TYR A 36 -3.00 0.20 -18.20
C TYR A 36 -2.79 1.62 -18.72
N SER A 37 -3.75 2.52 -18.50
CA SER A 37 -3.64 3.93 -18.85
C SER A 37 -2.90 4.73 -17.77
N HIS A 38 -2.26 5.85 -18.13
CA HIS A 38 -1.60 6.76 -17.19
C HIS A 38 -0.43 6.17 -16.36
N THR A 39 0.38 5.29 -16.96
CA THR A 39 1.57 4.72 -16.30
C THR A 39 2.55 5.78 -15.80
N THR A 40 2.69 6.91 -16.51
CA THR A 40 3.50 8.06 -16.05
C THR A 40 3.02 8.60 -14.70
N ALA A 41 1.71 8.77 -14.52
CA ALA A 41 1.16 9.24 -13.26
C ALA A 41 1.35 8.20 -12.14
N LEU A 42 1.15 6.92 -12.44
CA LEU A 42 1.39 5.82 -11.50
C LEU A 42 2.84 5.80 -11.01
N LYS A 43 3.82 5.85 -11.93
CA LYS A 43 5.25 5.89 -11.57
C LYS A 43 5.57 7.07 -10.65
N LYS A 44 5.08 8.27 -10.98
CA LYS A 44 5.29 9.47 -10.18
C LYS A 44 4.66 9.38 -8.80
N ASN A 45 3.42 8.90 -8.71
CA ASN A 45 2.74 8.70 -7.44
C ASN A 45 3.52 7.72 -6.55
N ILE A 46 4.00 6.60 -7.10
CA ILE A 46 4.84 5.66 -6.35
C ILE A 46 6.16 6.33 -5.92
N ALA A 47 6.83 7.06 -6.81
CA ALA A 47 8.08 7.76 -6.51
C ALA A 47 7.92 8.80 -5.39
N TYR A 48 6.88 9.64 -5.44
CA TYR A 48 6.59 10.64 -4.40
C TYR A 48 6.38 9.99 -3.04
N ASN A 49 5.61 8.90 -3.00
CA ASN A 49 5.30 8.20 -1.76
C ASN A 49 6.54 7.45 -1.21
N LEU A 50 7.39 6.88 -2.06
CA LEU A 50 8.67 6.29 -1.63
C LEU A 50 9.61 7.34 -1.03
N GLN A 51 9.76 8.47 -1.72
CA GLN A 51 10.56 9.59 -1.22
C GLN A 51 10.02 10.11 0.13
N TYR A 52 8.70 10.19 0.27
CA TYR A 52 8.06 10.58 1.52
C TYR A 52 8.31 9.57 2.65
N ILE A 53 8.22 8.26 2.40
CA ILE A 53 8.59 7.25 3.41
C ILE A 53 10.06 7.41 3.82
N GLN A 54 10.97 7.68 2.89
CA GLN A 54 12.39 7.92 3.21
C GLN A 54 12.58 9.14 4.12
N PHE A 55 11.81 10.20 3.89
CA PHE A 55 11.79 11.35 4.79
C PHE A 55 11.24 11.00 6.18
N GLN A 56 10.13 10.25 6.25
CA GLN A 56 9.55 9.80 7.52
C GLN A 56 10.52 8.90 8.31
N ASP A 57 11.29 8.05 7.64
CA ASP A 57 12.37 7.30 8.30
C ASP A 57 13.37 8.25 8.97
N ARG A 58 13.86 9.28 8.29
CA ARG A 58 14.77 10.26 8.91
C ARG A 58 14.17 10.98 10.11
N VAL A 59 12.88 11.33 10.05
CA VAL A 59 12.17 11.89 11.21
C VAL A 59 12.23 10.93 12.39
N LEU A 60 12.03 9.62 12.17
CA LEU A 60 12.12 8.61 13.23
C LEU A 60 13.54 8.43 13.79
N GLN A 61 14.58 8.53 12.94
CA GLN A 61 15.96 8.27 13.34
C GLN A 61 16.64 9.48 14.01
N ASP A 62 16.40 10.69 13.48
CA ASP A 62 17.23 11.85 13.81
C ASP A 62 16.55 12.82 14.78
N ILE A 63 15.21 12.87 14.79
CA ILE A 63 14.46 13.83 15.59
C ILE A 63 14.05 13.17 16.91
N LYS A 64 14.30 13.88 18.01
CA LYS A 64 13.68 13.52 19.29
C LYS A 64 12.19 13.83 19.23
N ILE A 65 11.40 12.81 18.94
CA ILE A 65 9.93 12.87 18.90
C ILE A 65 9.34 12.24 20.15
N SER A 66 8.16 12.73 20.55
CA SER A 66 7.38 12.03 21.57
C SER A 66 6.96 10.67 21.03
N SER A 67 6.69 9.76 21.94
CA SER A 67 6.19 8.44 21.58
C SER A 67 4.88 8.52 20.78
N VAL A 68 4.04 9.55 21.00
CA VAL A 68 2.76 9.72 20.28
C VAL A 68 3.02 10.07 18.83
N ILE A 69 3.91 11.05 18.59
CA ILE A 69 4.33 11.43 17.25
C ILE A 69 4.99 10.25 16.54
N ARG A 70 5.78 9.46 17.27
CA ARG A 70 6.39 8.24 16.75
C ARG A 70 5.35 7.25 16.23
N THR A 71 4.32 6.95 17.01
CA THR A 71 3.21 6.08 16.58
C THR A 71 2.50 6.65 15.34
N GLN A 72 2.24 7.96 15.30
CA GLN A 72 1.62 8.61 14.14
C GLN A 72 2.51 8.56 12.89
N THR A 73 3.83 8.69 13.04
CA THR A 73 4.78 8.52 11.94
C THR A 73 4.78 7.08 11.43
N ILE A 74 4.75 6.07 12.32
CA ILE A 74 4.62 4.66 11.93
C ILE A 74 3.31 4.42 11.16
N LYS A 75 2.18 4.90 11.70
CA LYS A 75 0.87 4.82 11.04
C LYS A 75 0.93 5.42 9.64
N THR A 76 1.55 6.58 9.49
CA THR A 76 1.74 7.25 8.20
C THR A 76 2.55 6.39 7.23
N ILE A 77 3.68 5.82 7.67
CA ILE A 77 4.49 4.91 6.83
C ILE A 77 3.67 3.69 6.38
N ILE A 78 2.87 3.11 7.28
CA ILE A 78 2.03 1.95 6.94
C ILE A 78 0.93 2.31 5.94
N LEU A 79 0.30 3.47 6.08
CA LEU A 79 -0.71 3.95 5.14
C LEU A 79 -0.13 4.19 3.75
N VAL A 80 0.97 4.94 3.70
CA VAL A 80 1.64 5.30 2.46
C VAL A 80 2.20 4.05 1.77
N GLY A 81 2.85 3.17 2.54
CA GLY A 81 3.36 1.88 2.05
C GLY A 81 2.25 0.98 1.51
N SER A 82 1.10 0.93 2.18
CA SER A 82 -0.08 0.19 1.70
C SER A 82 -0.56 0.74 0.36
N GLY A 83 -0.66 2.06 0.21
CA GLY A 83 -1.07 2.69 -1.06
C GLY A 83 -0.10 2.42 -2.21
N ILE A 84 1.21 2.39 -1.94
CA ILE A 84 2.23 1.98 -2.92
C ILE A 84 1.99 0.53 -3.38
N ILE A 85 1.86 -0.39 -2.43
CA ILE A 85 1.68 -1.82 -2.71
C ILE A 85 0.36 -2.06 -3.46
N GLU A 86 -0.72 -1.42 -3.03
CA GLU A 86 -2.03 -1.50 -3.65
C GLU A 86 -1.99 -1.03 -5.12
N SER A 87 -1.34 0.11 -5.37
CA SER A 87 -1.19 0.66 -6.72
C SER A 87 -0.34 -0.25 -7.62
N LEU A 88 0.74 -0.82 -7.07
CA LEU A 88 1.58 -1.78 -7.80
C LEU A 88 0.83 -3.07 -8.12
N LEU A 89 0.10 -3.64 -7.14
CA LEU A 89 -0.73 -4.83 -7.35
C LEU A 89 -1.79 -4.59 -8.41
N HIS A 90 -2.49 -3.45 -8.36
CA HIS A 90 -3.50 -3.10 -9.35
C HIS A 90 -2.93 -3.11 -10.77
N TYR A 91 -1.79 -2.47 -10.98
CA TYR A 91 -1.08 -2.50 -12.27
C TYR A 91 -0.68 -3.92 -12.67
N LEU A 92 0.00 -4.66 -11.78
CA LEU A 92 0.49 -6.00 -12.08
C LEU A 92 -0.63 -6.98 -12.44
N LEU A 93 -1.76 -6.91 -11.73
CA LEU A 93 -2.91 -7.78 -12.01
C LEU A 93 -3.55 -7.47 -13.38
N ILE A 94 -3.55 -6.20 -13.80
CA ILE A 94 -4.03 -5.79 -15.12
C ILE A 94 -3.13 -6.34 -16.22
N ILE A 95 -1.82 -6.08 -16.15
CA ILE A 95 -0.90 -6.50 -17.22
C ILE A 95 -0.76 -8.02 -17.31
N ASN A 96 -1.03 -8.75 -16.21
CA ASN A 96 -1.05 -10.21 -16.18
C ASN A 96 -2.42 -10.82 -16.56
N ASN A 97 -3.41 -10.01 -16.95
CA ASN A 97 -4.77 -10.44 -17.30
C ASN A 97 -5.47 -11.28 -16.21
N VAL A 98 -5.17 -11.00 -14.95
CA VAL A 98 -5.76 -11.69 -13.77
C VAL A 98 -6.55 -10.75 -12.88
N HIS A 99 -6.72 -9.50 -13.29
CA HIS A 99 -7.62 -8.57 -12.63
C HIS A 99 -9.07 -9.01 -12.79
N SER A 100 -9.90 -8.79 -11.76
CA SER A 100 -11.32 -9.13 -11.83
C SER A 100 -12.03 -8.28 -12.89
N THR A 101 -12.91 -8.92 -13.66
CA THR A 101 -13.77 -8.27 -14.66
C THR A 101 -15.24 -8.46 -14.34
N THR A 102 -16.10 -7.58 -14.85
CA THR A 102 -17.55 -7.68 -14.76
C THR A 102 -18.20 -7.40 -16.12
N GLU A 103 -19.35 -8.01 -16.37
CA GLU A 103 -20.25 -7.67 -17.49
C GLU A 103 -21.47 -6.89 -17.00
N TRP A 104 -21.50 -6.49 -15.72
CA TRP A 104 -22.63 -5.86 -15.09
C TRP A 104 -22.26 -4.48 -14.56
N GLU A 105 -23.02 -3.48 -14.97
CA GLU A 105 -22.95 -2.09 -14.50
C GLU A 105 -24.20 -1.78 -13.66
N GLN A 106 -24.02 -1.21 -12.47
CA GLN A 106 -25.15 -0.79 -11.64
C GLN A 106 -25.87 0.39 -12.30
N LYS A 107 -27.15 0.21 -12.64
CA LYS A 107 -27.97 1.22 -13.31
C LYS A 107 -28.79 2.04 -12.33
N HIS A 108 -29.38 1.39 -11.34
CA HIS A 108 -30.24 2.05 -10.37
C HIS A 108 -30.29 1.29 -9.04
N SER A 109 -30.50 2.00 -7.95
CA SER A 109 -30.71 1.42 -6.63
C SER A 109 -31.99 1.97 -6.03
N PHE A 110 -32.95 1.10 -5.74
CA PHE A 110 -34.13 1.43 -4.96
C PHE A 110 -33.87 1.03 -3.52
N LYS A 111 -33.91 2.00 -2.61
CA LYS A 111 -33.89 1.69 -1.18
C LYS A 111 -35.31 1.31 -0.76
N GLY A 112 -35.46 0.15 -0.12
CA GLY A 112 -36.76 -0.26 0.40
C GLY A 112 -37.11 0.47 1.69
N ASN A 113 -38.38 0.38 2.09
CA ASN A 113 -38.80 0.80 3.42
C ASN A 113 -38.47 -0.30 4.44
N GLN A 114 -38.23 0.11 5.69
CA GLN A 114 -38.11 -0.84 6.80
C GLN A 114 -39.43 -1.58 7.02
N LYS A 115 -39.35 -2.88 7.30
CA LYS A 115 -40.48 -3.75 7.62
C LYS A 115 -40.12 -4.62 8.83
N LYS A 116 -41.12 -5.00 9.64
CA LYS A 116 -40.94 -6.00 10.70
C LYS A 116 -41.28 -7.38 10.15
N ILE A 117 -40.34 -8.32 10.22
CA ILE A 117 -40.52 -9.74 9.89
C ILE A 117 -39.92 -10.52 11.06
N ASP A 118 -40.67 -11.46 11.63
CA ASP A 118 -40.22 -12.34 12.74
C ASP A 118 -39.54 -11.59 13.91
N SER A 119 -40.10 -10.45 14.30
CA SER A 119 -39.58 -9.54 15.34
C SER A 119 -38.29 -8.78 15.00
N GLU A 120 -37.73 -8.97 13.81
CA GLU A 120 -36.59 -8.20 13.30
C GLU A 120 -37.02 -7.06 12.37
N THR A 121 -36.30 -5.93 12.45
CA THR A 121 -36.51 -4.81 11.52
C THR A 121 -35.59 -5.00 10.33
N VAL A 122 -36.16 -5.35 9.19
CA VAL A 122 -35.44 -5.66 7.95
C VAL A 122 -35.73 -4.62 6.87
N ARG A 123 -34.80 -4.46 5.92
CA ARG A 123 -34.96 -3.64 4.72
C ARG A 123 -34.45 -4.42 3.51
N VAL A 124 -35.19 -4.36 2.40
CA VAL A 124 -34.76 -4.93 1.13
C VAL A 124 -34.43 -3.77 0.19
N ASP A 125 -33.18 -3.71 -0.26
CA ASP A 125 -32.75 -2.79 -1.30
C ASP A 125 -32.67 -3.54 -2.63
N THR A 126 -33.27 -2.98 -3.68
CA THR A 126 -33.24 -3.57 -5.03
C THR A 126 -32.23 -2.83 -5.88
N ILE A 127 -31.23 -3.55 -6.39
CA ILE A 127 -30.24 -2.99 -7.32
C ILE A 127 -30.50 -3.55 -8.72
N ILE A 128 -30.72 -2.66 -9.69
CA ILE A 128 -30.85 -3.02 -11.10
C ILE A 128 -29.48 -2.91 -11.75
N TYR A 129 -29.06 -3.98 -12.44
CA TYR A 129 -27.85 -4.02 -13.25
C TYR A 129 -28.18 -3.99 -14.74
N LYS A 130 -27.33 -3.32 -15.52
CA LYS A 130 -27.30 -3.35 -16.98
C LYS A 130 -26.17 -4.27 -17.41
N LYS A 131 -26.46 -5.19 -18.34
CA LYS A 131 -25.40 -5.99 -18.98
C LYS A 131 -24.62 -5.12 -19.96
N LEU A 132 -23.30 -5.14 -19.83
CA LEU A 132 -22.36 -4.46 -20.71
C LEU A 132 -22.09 -5.33 -21.95
N PRO A 133 -21.86 -4.73 -23.12
CA PRO A 133 -21.54 -5.47 -24.34
C PRO A 133 -20.19 -6.18 -24.25
N ASN A 134 -19.24 -5.64 -23.49
CA ASN A 134 -17.91 -6.20 -23.26
C ASN A 134 -17.61 -6.26 -21.76
N LYS A 135 -16.76 -7.23 -21.37
CA LYS A 135 -16.19 -7.29 -20.02
C LYS A 135 -15.35 -6.04 -19.76
N VAL A 136 -15.54 -5.45 -18.59
CA VAL A 136 -14.73 -4.32 -18.11
C VAL A 136 -14.05 -4.69 -16.80
N THR A 137 -12.91 -4.06 -16.53
CA THR A 137 -12.20 -4.20 -15.26
C THR A 137 -13.08 -3.73 -14.11
N LYS A 138 -13.36 -4.63 -13.15
CA LYS A 138 -14.10 -4.32 -11.93
C LYS A 138 -13.12 -3.83 -10.87
N HIS A 139 -13.50 -2.82 -10.09
CA HIS A 139 -12.73 -2.42 -8.91
C HIS A 139 -12.54 -3.61 -7.94
N MET A 140 -11.29 -3.89 -7.57
CA MET A 140 -10.93 -4.89 -6.56
C MET A 140 -10.61 -4.19 -5.24
N SER A 141 -11.00 -4.79 -4.11
CA SER A 141 -10.50 -4.35 -2.81
C SER A 141 -9.03 -4.75 -2.63
N PHE A 142 -8.31 -4.09 -1.73
CA PHE A 142 -6.93 -4.49 -1.40
C PHE A 142 -6.82 -5.96 -0.96
N ASP A 143 -7.80 -6.46 -0.20
CA ASP A 143 -7.93 -7.88 0.16
C ASP A 143 -8.01 -8.78 -1.08
N ALA A 144 -8.91 -8.47 -2.01
CA ALA A 144 -9.09 -9.25 -3.23
C ALA A 144 -7.82 -9.24 -4.10
N MET A 145 -7.11 -8.09 -4.15
CA MET A 145 -5.85 -7.97 -4.88
C MET A 145 -4.75 -8.84 -4.25
N ILE A 146 -4.60 -8.84 -2.92
CA ILE A 146 -3.62 -9.69 -2.22
C ILE A 146 -3.94 -11.18 -2.45
N LYS A 147 -5.21 -11.58 -2.35
CA LYS A 147 -5.64 -12.97 -2.59
C LYS A 147 -5.36 -13.43 -4.01
N CYS A 148 -5.69 -12.60 -5.00
CA CYS A 148 -5.38 -12.90 -6.41
C CYS A 148 -3.87 -12.97 -6.64
N ALA A 149 -3.13 -11.98 -6.11
CA ALA A 149 -1.67 -11.93 -6.24
C ALA A 149 -0.98 -13.16 -5.63
N LYS A 150 -1.49 -13.67 -4.49
CA LYS A 150 -1.02 -14.90 -3.85
C LYS A 150 -1.29 -16.13 -4.71
N SER A 151 -2.52 -16.26 -5.24
CA SER A 151 -2.92 -17.37 -6.10
C SER A 151 -2.17 -17.40 -7.44
N LYS A 152 -1.76 -16.23 -7.95
CA LYS A 152 -1.09 -16.07 -9.24
C LYS A 152 0.41 -15.82 -9.12
N HIS A 153 0.96 -15.86 -7.91
CA HIS A 153 2.40 -15.67 -7.64
C HIS A 153 2.97 -14.36 -8.21
N ILE A 154 2.21 -13.26 -8.15
CA ILE A 154 2.61 -11.95 -8.70
C ILE A 154 3.90 -11.41 -8.08
N PHE A 155 4.13 -11.65 -6.78
CA PHE A 155 5.39 -11.33 -6.10
C PHE A 155 6.23 -12.61 -5.82
N GLY A 156 6.04 -13.66 -6.61
CA GLY A 156 6.67 -14.96 -6.43
C GLY A 156 5.93 -15.89 -5.46
N THR A 157 6.64 -16.89 -4.94
CA THR A 157 6.07 -17.97 -4.10
C THR A 157 6.30 -17.80 -2.61
N ASN A 158 6.86 -16.65 -2.18
CA ASN A 158 7.18 -16.39 -0.78
C ASN A 158 5.90 -16.23 0.07
N LYS A 159 5.50 -17.31 0.74
CA LYS A 159 4.30 -17.30 1.62
C LYS A 159 4.39 -16.28 2.75
N ALA A 160 5.59 -16.06 3.31
CA ALA A 160 5.77 -15.10 4.40
C ALA A 160 5.50 -13.66 3.95
N LEU A 161 5.86 -13.30 2.71
CA LEU A 161 5.54 -12.01 2.12
C LEU A 161 4.02 -11.77 2.10
N TYR A 162 3.25 -12.73 1.59
CA TYR A 162 1.79 -12.60 1.51
C TYR A 162 1.11 -12.58 2.89
N ASN A 163 1.63 -13.30 3.87
CA ASN A 163 1.12 -13.25 5.23
C ASN A 163 1.35 -11.86 5.85
N LYS A 164 2.52 -11.24 5.63
CA LYS A 164 2.79 -9.86 6.06
C LYS A 164 1.89 -8.84 5.37
N LEU A 165 1.62 -9.02 4.07
CA LEU A 165 0.69 -8.18 3.32
C LEU A 165 -0.72 -8.19 3.91
N ASP A 166 -1.21 -9.36 4.33
CA ASP A 166 -2.54 -9.47 4.94
C ASP A 166 -2.61 -8.82 6.34
N ALA A 167 -1.53 -8.92 7.12
CA ALA A 167 -1.40 -8.22 8.40
C ALA A 167 -1.40 -6.70 8.21
N ILE A 168 -0.60 -6.20 7.26
CA ILE A 168 -0.54 -4.77 6.89
C ILE A 168 -1.89 -4.24 6.42
N ARG A 169 -2.60 -4.99 5.57
CA ARG A 169 -3.96 -4.66 5.12
C ARG A 169 -4.90 -4.47 6.30
N THR A 170 -4.83 -5.36 7.28
CA THR A 170 -5.67 -5.30 8.48
C THR A 170 -5.34 -4.06 9.33
N LEU A 171 -4.07 -3.72 9.48
CA LEU A 171 -3.62 -2.49 10.16
C LEU A 171 -4.10 -1.24 9.44
N ARG A 172 -4.02 -1.20 8.11
CA ARG A 172 -4.52 -0.07 7.30
C ARG A 172 -6.01 0.18 7.52
N ASN A 173 -6.81 -0.83 7.83
CA ASN A 173 -8.23 -0.65 8.10
C ASN A 173 -8.53 0.01 9.46
N LYS A 174 -7.57 -0.01 10.39
CA LYS A 174 -7.72 0.59 11.73
C LYS A 174 -7.52 2.12 11.76
N VAL A 175 -7.37 2.76 10.61
CA VAL A 175 -7.10 4.22 10.54
C VAL A 175 -8.34 5.09 10.70
N HIS A 176 -9.53 4.50 10.59
CA HIS A 176 -10.81 5.18 10.78
C HIS A 176 -11.06 5.43 12.27
N LEU A 177 -10.73 6.64 12.74
CA LEU A 177 -10.75 7.02 14.16
C LEU A 177 -12.11 6.82 14.86
N GLN A 178 -13.21 6.85 14.11
CA GLN A 178 -14.56 6.68 14.63
C GLN A 178 -14.96 5.22 14.90
N VAL A 179 -14.17 4.25 14.39
CA VAL A 179 -14.45 2.82 14.58
C VAL A 179 -13.77 2.38 15.88
N ILE A 180 -14.44 2.63 17.00
CA ILE A 180 -13.95 2.30 18.35
C ILE A 180 -14.73 1.08 18.86
N ASN A 181 -14.08 -0.08 18.91
CA ASN A 181 -14.73 -1.33 19.34
C ASN A 181 -14.54 -1.60 20.84
N ASN A 182 -13.53 -0.99 21.47
CA ASN A 182 -13.25 -1.15 22.89
C ASN A 182 -12.46 0.07 23.43
N PRO A 183 -12.33 0.25 24.78
CA PRO A 183 -11.66 1.41 25.37
C PRO A 183 -10.17 1.58 25.01
N ASN A 184 -9.51 0.52 24.55
CA ASN A 184 -8.10 0.53 24.16
C ASN A 184 -7.90 0.61 22.64
N ASP A 185 -8.97 0.78 21.86
CA ASP A 185 -8.96 0.89 20.39
C ASP A 185 -8.44 2.27 19.95
N THR A 186 -7.16 2.50 20.23
CA THR A 186 -6.44 3.74 19.90
C THR A 186 -5.34 3.42 18.89
N ASP A 187 -4.97 4.43 18.07
CA ASP A 187 -3.80 4.33 17.19
C ASP A 187 -2.54 3.95 17.97
N TRP A 188 -2.40 4.51 19.19
CA TRP A 188 -1.28 4.25 20.08
C TRP A 188 -1.06 2.74 20.34
N ASN A 189 -2.14 2.00 20.57
CA ASN A 189 -2.08 0.56 20.82
C ASN A 189 -2.03 -0.27 19.52
N SER A 190 -2.40 0.34 18.39
CA SER A 190 -2.55 -0.37 17.11
C SER A 190 -1.28 -0.40 16.27
N PHE A 191 -0.39 0.58 16.43
CA PHE A 191 0.80 0.74 15.58
C PHE A 191 2.08 0.72 16.41
N ASN A 192 3.00 -0.17 16.06
CA ASN A 192 4.24 -0.38 16.78
C ASN A 192 5.45 -0.64 15.86
N ASN A 193 6.58 -0.91 16.49
CA ASN A 193 7.85 -1.16 15.81
C ASN A 193 7.88 -2.42 14.95
N SER A 194 7.18 -3.47 15.36
CA SER A 194 7.04 -4.68 14.56
C SER A 194 6.29 -4.39 13.27
N ASP A 195 5.25 -3.55 13.32
CA ASP A 195 4.46 -3.17 12.15
C ASP A 195 5.29 -2.34 11.15
N LEU A 196 6.10 -1.40 11.68
CA LEU A 196 7.06 -0.64 10.88
C LEU A 196 8.07 -1.57 10.20
N SER A 197 8.69 -2.47 10.98
CA SER A 197 9.63 -3.47 10.47
C SER A 197 9.01 -4.30 9.35
N ASP A 198 7.76 -4.75 9.54
CA ASP A 198 7.05 -5.57 8.55
C ASP A 198 6.76 -4.82 7.26
N MET A 199 6.29 -3.57 7.34
CA MET A 199 6.10 -2.72 6.18
C MET A 199 7.43 -2.49 5.43
N CYS A 200 8.49 -2.13 6.15
CA CYS A 200 9.80 -1.90 5.55
C CYS A 200 10.37 -3.16 4.89
N LYS A 201 10.22 -4.34 5.51
CA LYS A 201 10.64 -5.63 4.93
C LYS A 201 9.87 -5.94 3.66
N VAL A 202 8.55 -5.74 3.66
CA VAL A 202 7.69 -5.99 2.48
C VAL A 202 8.10 -5.08 1.32
N LEU A 203 8.20 -3.76 1.57
CA LEU A 203 8.62 -2.80 0.54
C LEU A 203 10.01 -3.14 0.01
N TYR A 204 10.97 -3.43 0.90
CA TYR A 204 12.32 -3.78 0.50
C TYR A 204 12.35 -5.04 -0.37
N VAL A 205 11.65 -6.11 0.04
CA VAL A 205 11.58 -7.37 -0.74
C VAL A 205 10.98 -7.12 -2.11
N ILE A 206 9.87 -6.38 -2.21
CA ILE A 206 9.21 -6.10 -3.49
C ILE A 206 10.14 -5.28 -4.39
N PHE A 207 10.62 -4.13 -3.90
CA PHE A 207 11.43 -3.22 -4.70
C PHE A 207 12.82 -3.73 -4.98
N THR A 208 13.34 -4.75 -4.28
CA THR A 208 14.63 -5.37 -4.60
C THR A 208 14.52 -6.74 -5.28
N SER A 209 13.31 -7.18 -5.60
CA SER A 209 13.05 -8.45 -6.27
C SER A 209 13.40 -8.43 -7.75
N SER A 210 13.34 -9.62 -8.37
CA SER A 210 13.46 -9.80 -9.83
C SER A 210 12.43 -9.00 -10.62
N LEU A 211 11.32 -8.57 -10.02
CA LEU A 211 10.32 -7.71 -10.66
C LEU A 211 10.94 -6.41 -11.21
N PHE A 212 11.92 -5.86 -10.48
CA PHE A 212 12.63 -4.64 -10.89
C PHE A 212 14.08 -4.91 -11.30
N SER A 213 14.62 -6.09 -10.95
CA SER A 213 15.99 -6.50 -11.28
C SER A 213 17.04 -5.39 -11.03
N PRO A 214 17.18 -4.92 -9.77
CA PRO A 214 18.05 -3.79 -9.46
C PRO A 214 19.53 -4.11 -9.65
N THR A 215 20.26 -3.13 -10.14
CA THR A 215 21.72 -3.04 -10.00
C THR A 215 22.11 -2.84 -8.53
N ALA A 216 23.40 -3.04 -8.20
CA ALA A 216 23.91 -2.76 -6.86
C ALA A 216 23.64 -1.30 -6.42
N GLN A 217 23.79 -0.34 -7.33
CA GLN A 217 23.55 1.07 -7.05
C GLN A 217 22.06 1.36 -6.78
N GLU A 218 21.15 0.75 -7.52
CA GLU A 218 19.70 0.98 -7.32
C GLU A 218 19.17 0.33 -6.05
N LYS A 219 19.80 -0.76 -5.58
CA LYS A 219 19.47 -1.32 -4.24
C LYS A 219 19.66 -0.29 -3.13
N ARG A 220 20.61 0.64 -3.30
CA ARG A 220 20.87 1.73 -2.34
C ARG A 220 19.69 2.68 -2.19
N PHE A 221 18.83 2.78 -3.21
CA PHE A 221 17.61 3.61 -3.12
C PHE A 221 16.67 3.17 -1.99
N PHE A 222 16.76 1.90 -1.58
CA PHE A 222 15.87 1.27 -0.61
C PHE A 222 16.59 0.87 0.69
N GLU A 223 17.88 1.19 0.85
CA GLU A 223 18.65 0.82 2.04
C GLU A 223 18.10 1.43 3.33
N TYR A 224 17.50 2.61 3.25
CA TYR A 224 16.86 3.26 4.40
C TYR A 224 15.79 2.36 5.06
N LEU A 225 15.09 1.52 4.29
CA LEU A 225 14.07 0.60 4.82
C LEU A 225 14.69 -0.43 5.79
N ARG A 226 15.95 -0.82 5.56
CA ARG A 226 16.63 -1.85 6.36
C ARG A 226 16.93 -1.39 7.79
N ARG A 227 17.00 -0.08 8.05
CA ARG A 227 17.26 0.49 9.38
C ARG A 227 16.20 0.10 10.40
N ASN A 228 14.99 -0.15 9.92
CA ASN A 228 13.85 -0.50 10.77
C ASN A 228 13.63 -2.01 10.88
N PHE A 229 14.55 -2.84 10.38
CA PHE A 229 14.40 -4.29 10.49
C PHE A 229 14.67 -4.72 11.93
N ILE A 230 13.68 -5.36 12.54
CA ILE A 230 13.83 -5.99 13.84
C ILE A 230 14.14 -7.48 13.63
N ALA A 231 15.07 -8.00 14.44
CA ALA A 231 15.45 -9.41 14.45
C ALA A 231 14.29 -10.30 14.94
#